data_AF-A0A353BKM0-F1
#
_entry.id   AF-A0A353BKM0-F1
#
_cell.length_a   1.000
_cell.length_b   1.000
_cell.length_c   1.000
_cell.angle_alpha   90.00
_cell.angle_beta   90.00
_cell.angle_gamma   90.00
#
_symmetry.space_group_name_H-M   'P 1'
#
loop_
_entity.id
_entity.type
_entity.pdbx_description
1 polymer ?
#
loop_
_entity_poly.entity_id
_entity_poly.type
_entity_poly.pdbx_seq_one_letter_code
_entity_poly.pdbx_strand_id
1 'polypeptide(L)'
;RASTAPYGTAERDFDPCSLAKAAGAVFAARGTVYNAAELEKLITQALAKKGFALVEAVSPCPTLYGRLNREGNAVKMMQWQKENTVNVKAAEKLPPEKVRGKIVTGVFHDAETPGYTEIYDRVIAKARGA
;
A
#
# COMPACT_ATOMS: atom_id res chain seq x y z
N ARG A 1 11.73 4.80 16.72
CA ARG A 1 12.28 6.08 17.25
C ARG A 1 12.56 7.02 16.08
N ALA A 2 12.30 8.31 16.28
CA ALA A 2 12.56 9.38 15.31
C ALA A 2 13.12 10.62 16.04
N SER A 3 13.55 11.65 15.30
CA SER A 3 14.15 12.87 15.87
C SER A 3 13.23 13.58 16.88
N THR A 4 11.95 13.72 16.56
CA THR A 4 10.92 14.33 17.43
C THR A 4 10.18 13.30 18.29
N ALA A 5 10.41 12.00 18.07
CA ALA A 5 9.81 10.89 18.81
C ALA A 5 10.90 9.95 19.37
N PRO A 6 11.78 10.44 20.27
CA PRO A 6 12.90 9.66 20.79
C PRO A 6 12.44 8.45 21.61
N TYR A 7 11.27 8.55 22.25
CA TYR A 7 10.66 7.50 23.06
C TYR A 7 9.61 6.67 22.30
N GLY A 8 9.44 6.92 21.00
CA GLY A 8 8.39 6.31 20.18
C GLY A 8 7.20 7.23 19.94
N THR A 9 6.28 6.77 19.10
CA THR A 9 5.04 7.45 18.73
C THR A 9 3.93 6.90 19.63
N ALA A 10 3.14 7.79 20.25
CA ALA A 10 2.05 7.39 21.15
C ALA A 10 0.76 7.10 20.36
N GLU A 11 0.63 7.72 19.20
CA GLU A 11 -0.48 7.55 18.28
C GLU A 11 -0.46 6.16 17.66
N ARG A 12 -1.66 5.63 17.41
CA ARG A 12 -1.83 4.40 16.63
C ARG A 12 -1.38 4.62 15.18
N ASP A 13 -0.87 3.56 14.57
CA ASP A 13 -0.71 3.48 13.13
C ASP A 13 -2.07 3.30 12.44
N PHE A 14 -2.07 3.41 11.11
CA PHE A 14 -3.23 3.13 10.28
C PHE A 14 -2.78 2.42 9.01
N ASP A 15 -3.66 1.60 8.45
CA ASP A 15 -3.40 0.86 7.22
C ASP A 15 -3.80 1.71 5.98
N PRO A 16 -2.85 2.15 5.14
CA PRO A 16 -3.14 3.03 4.01
C PRO A 16 -4.09 2.40 2.99
N CYS A 17 -3.96 1.09 2.73
CA CYS A 17 -4.80 0.37 1.78
C CYS A 17 -6.26 0.30 2.25
N SER A 18 -6.46 0.05 3.54
CA SER A 18 -7.78 -0.01 4.19
C SER A 18 -8.42 1.37 4.23
N LEU A 19 -7.63 2.41 4.54
CA LEU A 19 -8.08 3.80 4.50
C LEU A 19 -8.50 4.22 3.08
N ALA A 20 -7.69 3.92 2.08
CA ALA A 20 -8.00 4.25 0.68
C ALA A 20 -9.28 3.53 0.21
N LYS A 21 -9.41 2.23 0.52
CA LYS A 21 -10.64 1.48 0.25
C LYS A 21 -11.86 2.14 0.91
N ALA A 22 -11.77 2.49 2.19
CA ALA A 22 -12.87 3.14 2.92
C ALA A 22 -13.20 4.53 2.37
N ALA A 23 -12.21 5.24 1.82
CA ALA A 23 -12.38 6.53 1.17
C ALA A 23 -12.93 6.45 -0.27
N GLY A 24 -13.17 5.24 -0.81
CA GLY A 24 -13.74 5.04 -2.15
C GLY A 24 -12.71 4.92 -3.27
N ALA A 25 -11.45 4.59 -2.97
CA ALA A 25 -10.50 4.17 -4.00
C ALA A 25 -11.04 2.96 -4.75
N VAL A 26 -10.85 2.93 -6.08
CA VAL A 26 -11.27 1.79 -6.93
C VAL A 26 -10.25 0.66 -6.91
N PHE A 27 -9.04 0.94 -6.40
CA PHE A 27 -7.96 -0.01 -6.31
C PHE A 27 -7.05 0.32 -5.14
N ALA A 28 -6.65 -0.70 -4.37
CA ALA A 28 -5.69 -0.57 -3.29
C ALA A 28 -4.80 -1.82 -3.23
N ALA A 29 -3.48 -1.62 -3.28
CA ALA A 29 -2.50 -2.70 -3.22
C ALA A 29 -1.26 -2.29 -2.41
N ARG A 30 -0.54 -3.28 -1.88
CA ARG A 30 0.77 -3.07 -1.20
C ARG A 30 1.84 -3.97 -1.81
N GLY A 31 3.03 -3.42 -2.00
CA GLY A 31 4.22 -4.15 -2.40
C GLY A 31 5.44 -3.74 -1.56
N THR A 32 6.51 -4.51 -1.64
CA THR A 32 7.81 -4.15 -1.07
C THR A 32 8.80 -3.86 -2.18
N VAL A 33 9.72 -2.93 -1.95
CA VAL A 33 10.77 -2.64 -2.94
C VAL A 33 11.76 -3.79 -3.10
N TYR A 34 11.79 -4.75 -2.17
CA TYR A 34 12.51 -6.02 -2.35
C TYR A 34 11.97 -6.81 -3.54
N ASN A 35 10.65 -6.89 -3.70
CA ASN A 35 10.02 -7.59 -4.82
C ASN A 35 9.62 -6.62 -5.95
N ALA A 36 10.63 -6.04 -6.60
CA ALA A 36 10.43 -5.01 -7.64
C ALA A 36 9.48 -5.47 -8.77
N ALA A 37 9.57 -6.73 -9.21
CA ALA A 37 8.71 -7.26 -10.28
C ALA A 37 7.24 -7.39 -9.86
N GLU A 38 6.95 -7.71 -8.60
CA GLU A 38 5.57 -7.68 -8.08
C GLU A 38 5.08 -6.23 -7.98
N LEU A 39 5.91 -5.33 -7.44
CA LEU A 39 5.56 -3.92 -7.31
C LEU A 39 5.27 -3.26 -8.66
N GLU A 40 6.08 -3.54 -9.69
CA GLU A 40 5.83 -3.10 -11.07
C GLU A 40 4.44 -3.54 -11.55
N LYS A 41 4.11 -4.83 -11.41
CA LYS A 41 2.79 -5.36 -11.80
C LYS A 41 1.64 -4.70 -11.07
N LEU A 42 1.82 -4.37 -9.78
CA LEU A 42 0.80 -3.66 -8.99
C LEU A 42 0.60 -2.23 -9.50
N ILE A 43 1.69 -1.53 -9.81
CA ILE A 43 1.65 -0.19 -10.39
C ILE A 43 1.00 -0.21 -11.77
N THR A 44 1.36 -1.16 -12.64
CA THR A 44 0.73 -1.31 -13.97
C THR A 44 -0.78 -1.56 -13.86
N GLN A 45 -1.21 -2.43 -12.95
CA GLN A 45 -2.64 -2.68 -12.69
C GLN A 45 -3.34 -1.41 -12.22
N ALA A 46 -2.75 -0.69 -11.25
CA ALA A 46 -3.31 0.56 -10.75
C ALA A 46 -3.48 1.63 -11.85
N LEU A 47 -2.49 1.78 -12.73
CA LEU A 47 -2.54 2.72 -13.85
C LEU A 47 -3.62 2.38 -14.88
N ALA A 48 -3.99 1.10 -15.01
CA ALA A 48 -5.06 0.67 -15.91
C ALA A 48 -6.48 0.96 -15.35
N LYS A 49 -6.60 1.33 -14.07
CA LYS A 49 -7.90 1.59 -13.43
C LYS A 49 -8.44 2.96 -13.83
N LYS A 50 -9.75 3.01 -14.05
CA LYS A 50 -10.51 4.26 -14.17
C LYS A 50 -10.97 4.70 -12.78
N GLY A 51 -10.31 5.70 -12.20
CA GLY A 51 -10.62 6.21 -10.87
C GLY A 51 -9.36 6.34 -10.00
N PHE A 52 -9.55 6.64 -8.72
CA PHE A 52 -8.44 6.76 -7.79
C PHE A 52 -7.92 5.39 -7.36
N ALA A 53 -6.62 5.14 -7.56
CA ALA A 53 -5.93 3.92 -7.20
C ALA A 53 -4.76 4.20 -6.25
N LEU A 54 -4.60 3.39 -5.21
CA LEU A 54 -3.47 3.46 -4.27
C LEU A 54 -2.57 2.24 -4.42
N VAL A 55 -1.26 2.48 -4.52
CA VAL A 55 -0.23 1.45 -4.35
C VAL A 55 0.72 1.88 -3.23
N GLU A 56 0.72 1.15 -2.12
CA GLU A 56 1.65 1.35 -1.01
C GLU A 56 2.96 0.60 -1.29
N ALA A 57 4.05 1.35 -1.48
CA ALA A 57 5.38 0.79 -1.67
C ALA A 57 6.20 0.86 -0.37
N VAL A 58 6.39 -0.29 0.29
CA VAL A 58 7.20 -0.38 1.51
C VAL A 58 8.68 -0.32 1.15
N SER A 59 9.35 0.77 1.53
CA SER A 59 10.76 1.02 1.24
C SER A 59 11.61 1.16 2.51
N PRO A 60 12.88 0.72 2.50
CA PRO A 60 13.78 0.95 3.62
C PRO A 60 14.30 2.39 3.60
N CYS A 61 14.50 2.97 4.79
CA CYS A 61 15.18 4.25 4.96
C CYS A 61 16.47 4.03 5.78
N PRO A 62 17.57 3.58 5.16
CA PRO A 62 18.79 3.17 5.88
C PRO A 62 19.49 4.36 6.57
N THR A 63 19.42 5.55 5.97
CA THR A 63 20.18 6.74 6.41
C THR A 63 19.63 7.35 7.70
N LEU A 64 18.30 7.42 7.84
CA LEU A 64 17.65 8.03 9.00
C LEU A 64 17.00 6.97 9.90
N TYR A 65 15.98 6.26 9.40
CA TYR A 65 15.26 5.28 10.22
C TYR A 65 16.18 4.14 10.66
N GLY A 66 16.90 3.52 9.72
CA GLY A 66 17.78 2.39 10.00
C GLY A 66 18.90 2.76 10.98
N ARG A 67 19.54 3.92 10.77
CA ARG A 67 20.56 4.45 11.69
C ARG A 67 20.04 4.73 13.09
N LEU A 68 18.87 5.38 13.22
CA LEU A 68 18.29 5.73 14.53
C LEU A 68 17.76 4.51 15.29
N ASN A 69 17.34 3.46 14.59
CA ASN A 69 16.72 2.26 15.18
C ASN A 69 17.64 1.03 15.19
N ARG A 70 18.89 1.17 14.72
CA ARG A 70 19.89 0.08 14.66
C ARG A 70 19.45 -1.11 13.80
N GLU A 71 18.69 -0.86 12.75
CA GLU A 71 18.19 -1.89 11.82
C GLU A 71 19.26 -2.44 10.86
N GLY A 72 20.44 -1.79 10.82
CA GLY A 72 21.56 -2.15 9.96
C GLY A 72 21.61 -1.36 8.67
N ASN A 73 22.29 -1.92 7.66
CA ASN A 73 22.49 -1.27 6.37
C ASN A 73 21.34 -1.55 5.39
N ALA A 74 21.40 -0.94 4.20
CA ALA A 74 20.39 -1.10 3.15
C ALA A 74 20.14 -2.57 2.79
N VAL A 75 21.20 -3.38 2.66
CA VAL A 75 21.10 -4.80 2.29
C VAL A 75 20.35 -5.60 3.35
N LYS A 76 20.68 -5.41 4.64
CA LYS A 76 20.02 -6.09 5.75
C LYS A 76 18.54 -5.74 5.83
N MET A 77 18.19 -4.46 5.64
CA MET A 77 16.78 -4.03 5.63
C MET A 77 16.00 -4.61 4.45
N MET A 78 16.63 -4.76 3.29
CA MET A 78 16.03 -5.43 2.13
C MET A 78 15.82 -6.93 2.38
N GLN A 79 16.78 -7.61 3.00
CA GLN A 79 16.63 -9.01 3.43
C GLN A 79 15.50 -9.17 4.46
N TRP A 80 15.40 -8.24 5.42
CA TRP A 80 14.29 -8.22 6.37
C TRP A 80 12.93 -8.12 5.67
N GLN A 81 12.80 -7.26 4.64
CA GLN A 81 11.57 -7.20 3.84
C GLN A 81 11.25 -8.55 3.18
N LYS A 82 12.24 -9.24 2.61
CA LYS A 82 12.06 -10.58 2.01
C LYS A 82 11.47 -11.57 3.02
N GLU A 83 12.04 -11.63 4.22
CA GLU A 83 11.71 -12.62 5.24
C GLU A 83 10.37 -12.32 5.95
N ASN A 84 10.02 -11.04 6.03
CA ASN A 84 8.85 -10.55 6.74
C ASN A 84 7.71 -10.13 5.80
N THR A 85 7.71 -10.59 4.55
CA THR A 85 6.61 -10.38 3.60
C THR A 85 5.83 -11.66 3.35
N VAL A 86 4.51 -11.53 3.19
CA VAL A 86 3.63 -12.63 2.76
C VAL A 86 2.57 -12.10 1.80
N ASN A 87 2.34 -12.78 0.68
CA ASN A 87 1.29 -12.37 -0.24
C ASN A 87 -0.11 -12.63 0.37
N VAL A 88 -1.08 -11.78 0.11
CA VAL A 88 -2.46 -11.84 0.64
C VAL A 88 -3.12 -13.20 0.39
N LYS A 89 -2.94 -13.77 -0.81
CA LYS A 89 -3.49 -15.10 -1.16
C LYS A 89 -2.87 -16.24 -0.35
N ALA A 90 -1.61 -16.08 0.08
CA ALA A 90 -0.94 -17.03 0.95
C ALA A 90 -1.34 -16.80 2.42
N ALA A 91 -1.49 -15.53 2.83
CA ALA A 91 -1.91 -15.15 4.17
C ALA A 91 -3.30 -15.72 4.51
N GLU A 92 -4.23 -15.74 3.57
CA GLU A 92 -5.57 -16.35 3.73
C GLU A 92 -5.53 -17.84 4.08
N LYS A 93 -4.48 -18.56 3.69
CA LYS A 93 -4.32 -20.00 3.91
C LYS A 93 -3.47 -20.33 5.14
N LEU A 94 -2.82 -19.33 5.73
CA LEU A 94 -1.94 -19.52 6.87
C LEU A 94 -2.69 -19.26 8.18
N PRO A 95 -2.31 -19.93 9.28
CA PRO A 95 -2.80 -19.57 10.60
C PRO A 95 -2.52 -18.09 10.91
N PRO A 96 -3.45 -17.38 11.58
CA PRO A 96 -3.28 -15.95 11.90
C PRO A 96 -1.97 -15.63 12.61
N GLU A 97 -1.48 -16.54 13.44
CA GLU A 97 -0.21 -16.41 14.16
C GLU A 97 1.01 -16.31 13.23
N LYS A 98 0.98 -16.96 12.06
CA LYS A 98 2.07 -16.92 11.08
C LYS A 98 2.04 -15.69 10.17
N VAL A 99 0.91 -14.98 10.16
CA VAL A 99 0.71 -13.73 9.41
C VAL A 99 0.98 -12.52 10.31
N ARG A 100 0.74 -12.64 11.61
CA ARG A 100 0.94 -11.57 12.59
C ARG A 100 2.36 -11.02 12.52
N GLY A 101 2.48 -9.71 12.34
CA GLY A 101 3.76 -9.00 12.27
C GLY A 101 4.44 -9.03 10.89
N LYS A 102 3.86 -9.72 9.89
CA LYS A 102 4.36 -9.69 8.51
C LYS A 102 3.72 -8.57 7.71
N ILE A 103 4.46 -8.07 6.72
CA ILE A 103 3.97 -7.21 5.67
C ILE A 103 3.14 -8.06 4.71
N VAL A 104 1.83 -7.89 4.73
CA VAL A 104 0.95 -8.54 3.74
C VAL A 104 1.02 -7.75 2.43
N THR A 105 1.34 -8.40 1.31
CA THR A 105 1.43 -7.76 -0.03
C THR A 105 0.39 -8.30 -1.00
N GLY A 106 0.14 -7.56 -2.07
CA GLY A 106 -0.81 -7.91 -3.12
C GLY A 106 -1.94 -6.89 -3.24
N VAL A 107 -3.00 -7.29 -3.95
CA VAL A 107 -4.19 -6.47 -4.18
C VAL A 107 -5.20 -6.72 -3.06
N PHE A 108 -5.58 -5.67 -2.33
CA PHE A 108 -6.58 -5.73 -1.25
C PHE A 108 -7.96 -5.25 -1.69
N HIS A 109 -7.99 -4.41 -2.72
CA HIS A 109 -9.22 -3.90 -3.30
C HIS A 109 -9.04 -3.69 -4.79
N ASP A 110 -9.99 -4.18 -5.56
CA ASP A 110 -10.11 -3.97 -6.99
C ASP A 110 -11.60 -3.93 -7.33
N ALA A 111 -12.09 -2.77 -7.71
CA ALA A 111 -13.47 -2.51 -8.05
C ALA A 111 -13.57 -1.67 -9.33
N GLU A 112 -14.75 -1.66 -9.93
CA GLU A 112 -15.08 -0.77 -11.03
C GLU A 112 -16.18 0.17 -10.58
N THR A 113 -15.86 1.45 -10.52
CA THR A 113 -16.80 2.53 -10.22
C THR A 113 -16.54 3.70 -11.16
N PRO A 114 -17.59 4.43 -11.59
CA PRO A 114 -17.42 5.60 -12.44
C PRO A 114 -16.45 6.60 -11.81
N GLY A 115 -15.46 7.02 -12.59
CA GLY A 115 -14.54 8.07 -12.16
C GLY A 115 -15.25 9.41 -12.00
N TYR A 116 -14.66 10.33 -11.24
CA TYR A 116 -15.24 11.66 -11.06
C TYR A 116 -15.53 12.37 -12.39
N THR A 117 -14.62 12.26 -13.36
CA THR A 117 -14.79 12.84 -14.70
C THR A 117 -16.01 12.29 -15.42
N GLU A 118 -16.24 10.97 -15.38
CA GLU A 118 -17.41 10.33 -15.97
C GLU A 118 -18.72 10.78 -15.27
N ILE A 119 -18.71 10.87 -13.94
CA ILE A 119 -19.86 11.40 -13.18
C ILE A 119 -20.12 12.86 -13.57
N TYR A 120 -19.06 13.65 -13.71
CA TYR A 120 -19.16 15.06 -14.06
C TYR A 120 -19.65 15.27 -15.49
N ASP A 121 -19.21 14.44 -16.44
CA ASP A 121 -19.70 14.46 -17.83
C ASP A 121 -21.22 14.23 -17.90
N ARG A 122 -21.78 13.39 -17.02
CA ARG A 122 -23.25 13.21 -16.90
C ARG A 122 -23.94 14.48 -16.41
N VAL A 123 -23.29 15.26 -15.53
CA VAL A 123 -23.82 16.56 -15.08
C VAL A 123 -23.78 17.56 -16.24
N ILE A 124 -22.69 17.61 -17.01
CA ILE A 124 -22.57 18.48 -18.18
C ILE A 124 -23.64 18.13 -19.22
N ALA A 125 -23.86 16.85 -19.51
CA ALA A 125 -24.86 16.41 -20.47
C ALA A 125 -26.27 16.89 -20.08
N LYS A 126 -26.67 16.69 -18.82
CA LYS A 126 -27.94 17.18 -18.28
C LYS A 126 -28.07 18.70 -18.37
N ALA A 127 -27.01 19.43 -18.06
CA ALA A 127 -27.01 20.89 -18.14
C ALA A 127 -27.13 21.42 -19.59
N ARG A 128 -26.76 20.61 -20.59
CA ARG A 128 -26.89 20.94 -22.03
C ARG A 128 -28.25 20.56 -22.61
N GLY A 129 -29.19 20.04 -21.82
CA GLY A 129 -30.52 19.66 -22.27
C GLY A 129 -30.57 18.33 -23.02
N ALA A 130 -29.57 17.47 -22.84
CA ALA A 130 -29.57 16.08 -23.29
C ALA A 130 -30.18 15.15 -22.23
#